data_AF-A0A9P7GQU4-F1
#
_entry.id   AF-A0A9P7GQU4-F1
#
_cell.length_a   1.000
_cell.length_b   1.000
_cell.length_c   1.000
_cell.angle_alpha   90.00
_cell.angle_beta   90.00
_cell.angle_gamma   90.00
#
_symmetry.space_group_name_H-M   'P 1'
#
loop_
_entity.id
_entity.type
_entity.pdbx_description
1 polymer ?
#
loop_
_entity_poly.entity_id
_entity_poly.type
_entity_poly.pdbx_seq_one_letter_code
_entity_poly.pdbx_strand_id
1 'polypeptide(L)'
;MRSTFPRSSVLVLGANSVQSLVPSTLISQVESLLDSHRIEDALDLAVRQRKKLQANISIDEDEADELRYVYQRIGFQCFAETRFVEAMNCFFDGEVDPRLVISYYPELRGSMFTSDDSMDVFAGVAERMPLEASVEDIVRNYSPHLSPNTRSAPSTAELRKILVAEANEKLELFLTRWRARWKVEGGDVAGGSTNTSRSAVPCLEVVDTVIAKLYAQHEKTQELYNLFHEPHQISVSEIEPIMKRNGQYNALCMLYTEKGQDTQLLEVWAKLIDGEWTDEDIKDPLSDMIKLLTEKRDRTLTQHWGLWITKRDAERGLQANIFLLSNPSH
;
A
#
# COMPACT_ATOMS: atom_id res chain seq x y z
N MET A 1 24.57 18.25 -11.57
CA MET A 1 24.38 17.23 -12.61
C MET A 1 25.62 17.14 -13.49
N ARG A 2 26.49 16.17 -13.23
CA ARG A 2 27.40 15.71 -14.27
C ARG A 2 26.57 14.73 -15.08
N SER A 3 26.18 15.09 -16.30
CA SER A 3 25.58 14.10 -17.20
C SER A 3 26.69 13.12 -17.58
N THR A 4 26.59 11.89 -17.09
CA THR A 4 27.55 10.83 -17.39
C THR A 4 27.19 10.22 -18.74
N PHE A 5 27.44 10.97 -19.82
CA PHE A 5 27.33 10.42 -21.17
C PHE A 5 28.30 9.24 -21.31
N PRO A 6 27.89 8.14 -21.96
CA PRO A 6 28.76 6.99 -22.14
C PRO A 6 30.00 7.42 -22.93
N ARG A 7 31.17 7.19 -22.32
CA ARG A 7 32.46 7.62 -22.87
C ARG A 7 32.94 6.63 -23.90
N SER A 8 33.24 7.12 -25.09
CA SER A 8 33.91 6.34 -26.13
C SER A 8 35.41 6.54 -26.06
N SER A 9 36.16 5.45 -26.16
CA SER A 9 37.61 5.45 -26.32
C SER A 9 38.04 5.17 -27.78
N VAL A 10 37.08 4.94 -28.69
CA VAL A 10 37.33 4.50 -30.07
C VAL A 10 36.58 5.40 -31.04
N LEU A 11 37.34 6.11 -31.88
CA LEU A 11 36.82 6.90 -32.99
C LEU A 11 37.11 6.19 -34.31
N VAL A 12 36.11 6.15 -35.18
CA VAL A 12 36.22 5.59 -36.54
C VAL A 12 36.18 6.75 -37.53
N LEU A 13 37.27 6.90 -38.29
CA LEU A 13 37.43 7.94 -39.29
C LEU A 13 37.06 7.39 -40.68
N GLY A 14 36.01 7.94 -41.27
CA GLY A 14 35.62 7.71 -42.66
C GLY A 14 36.07 8.87 -43.55
N ALA A 15 35.92 8.72 -44.87
CA ALA A 15 36.36 9.73 -45.85
C ALA A 15 35.78 11.14 -45.58
N ASN A 16 34.52 11.22 -45.12
CA ASN A 16 33.81 12.46 -44.84
C ASN A 16 33.10 12.46 -43.47
N SER A 17 33.50 11.60 -42.52
CA SER A 17 32.80 11.47 -41.23
C SER A 17 33.72 10.99 -40.11
N VAL A 18 33.42 11.41 -38.88
CA VAL A 18 33.99 10.83 -37.66
C VAL A 18 32.84 10.19 -36.88
N GLN A 19 32.93 8.90 -36.63
CA GLN A 19 31.98 8.15 -35.81
C GLN A 19 32.65 7.73 -34.50
N SER A 20 31.87 7.50 -33.45
CA SER A 20 32.35 7.10 -32.14
C SER A 20 31.72 5.77 -31.75
N LEU A 21 32.52 4.77 -31.39
CA LEU A 21 32.00 3.50 -30.89
C LEU A 21 31.79 3.62 -29.38
N VAL A 22 30.53 3.67 -28.97
CA VAL A 22 30.13 3.83 -27.58
C VAL A 22 29.77 2.45 -27.02
N PRO A 23 30.23 2.06 -25.81
CA PRO A 23 29.80 0.82 -25.19
C PRO A 23 28.29 0.86 -24.91
N SER A 24 27.61 -0.28 -25.07
CA SER A 24 26.18 -0.36 -24.78
C SER A 24 25.93 -0.07 -23.29
N THR A 25 25.01 0.84 -23.00
CA THR A 25 24.65 1.19 -21.60
C THR A 25 23.91 0.04 -20.93
N LEU A 26 23.84 0.03 -19.59
CA LEU A 26 23.08 -0.99 -18.87
C LEU A 26 21.61 -0.94 -19.29
N ILE A 27 21.03 0.27 -19.37
CA ILE A 27 19.66 0.48 -19.87
C ILE A 27 19.47 -0.17 -21.23
N SER A 28 20.35 0.10 -22.21
CA SER A 28 20.20 -0.42 -23.58
C SER A 28 20.26 -1.95 -23.62
N GLN A 29 21.16 -2.54 -22.81
CA GLN A 29 21.28 -4.00 -22.71
C GLN A 29 20.03 -4.62 -22.06
N VAL A 30 19.53 -4.04 -20.98
CA VAL A 30 18.33 -4.50 -20.28
C VAL A 30 17.10 -4.38 -21.17
N GLU A 31 16.84 -3.22 -21.77
CA GLU A 31 15.67 -3.03 -22.65
C GLU A 31 15.72 -4.00 -23.83
N SER A 32 16.89 -4.23 -24.45
CA SER A 32 17.02 -5.23 -25.50
C SER A 32 16.72 -6.66 -25.02
N LEU A 33 17.06 -7.00 -23.79
CA LEU A 33 16.73 -8.31 -23.20
C LEU A 33 15.24 -8.40 -22.90
N LEU A 34 14.62 -7.36 -22.35
CA LEU A 34 13.18 -7.29 -22.08
C LEU A 34 12.35 -7.36 -23.38
N ASP A 35 12.72 -6.62 -24.42
CA ASP A 35 12.08 -6.66 -25.74
C ASP A 35 12.20 -8.06 -26.39
N SER A 36 13.19 -8.87 -25.97
CA SER A 36 13.35 -10.27 -26.39
C SER A 36 12.74 -11.29 -25.44
N HIS A 37 11.95 -10.86 -24.44
CA HIS A 37 11.37 -11.67 -23.36
C HIS A 37 12.39 -12.49 -22.53
N ARG A 38 13.64 -12.02 -22.46
CA ARG A 38 14.72 -12.64 -21.67
C ARG A 38 14.86 -11.98 -20.30
N ILE A 39 13.80 -12.06 -19.51
CA ILE A 39 13.69 -11.38 -18.21
C ILE A 39 14.76 -11.85 -17.22
N GLU A 40 15.05 -13.15 -17.15
CA GLU A 40 16.08 -13.68 -16.24
C GLU A 40 17.46 -13.10 -16.53
N ASP A 41 17.83 -13.02 -17.80
CA ASP A 41 19.12 -12.47 -18.20
C ASP A 41 19.24 -10.98 -17.86
N ALA A 42 18.13 -10.24 -17.99
CA ALA A 42 18.05 -8.84 -17.58
C ALA A 42 18.21 -8.68 -16.07
N LEU A 43 17.55 -9.52 -15.29
CA LEU A 43 17.65 -9.53 -13.82
C LEU A 43 19.07 -9.90 -13.36
N ASP A 44 19.67 -10.93 -13.96
CA ASP A 44 21.05 -11.33 -13.66
C ASP A 44 22.06 -10.23 -14.01
N LEU A 45 21.82 -9.47 -15.07
CA LEU A 45 22.64 -8.30 -15.41
C LEU A 45 22.49 -7.20 -14.35
N ALA A 46 21.27 -6.87 -13.94
CA ALA A 46 21.00 -5.88 -12.90
C ALA A 46 21.63 -6.28 -11.55
N VAL A 47 21.48 -7.53 -11.13
CA VAL A 47 22.07 -8.06 -9.90
C VAL A 47 23.59 -8.00 -9.92
N ARG A 48 24.22 -8.33 -11.05
CA ARG A 48 25.68 -8.20 -11.21
C ARG A 48 26.14 -6.75 -11.07
N GLN A 49 25.43 -5.81 -11.69
CA GLN A 49 25.75 -4.40 -11.58
C GLN A 49 25.55 -3.89 -10.14
N ARG A 50 24.47 -4.28 -9.46
CA ARG A 50 24.25 -3.93 -8.05
C ARG A 50 25.38 -4.39 -7.15
N LYS A 51 25.83 -5.65 -7.30
CA LYS A 51 26.95 -6.20 -6.53
C LYS A 51 28.24 -5.41 -6.77
N LYS A 52 28.49 -4.99 -8.01
CA LYS A 52 29.64 -4.15 -8.36
C LYS A 52 29.55 -2.78 -7.69
N LEU A 53 28.40 -2.12 -7.74
CA LEU A 53 28.17 -0.82 -7.11
C LEU A 53 28.36 -0.90 -5.59
N GLN A 54 27.83 -1.93 -4.94
CA GLN A 54 27.97 -2.16 -3.50
C GLN A 54 29.39 -2.51 -3.06
N ALA A 55 30.22 -3.05 -3.97
CA ALA A 55 31.62 -3.33 -3.69
C ALA A 55 32.50 -2.07 -3.73
N ASN A 56 32.02 -0.97 -4.33
CA ASN A 56 32.74 0.28 -4.37
C ASN A 56 32.67 1.01 -3.02
N ILE A 57 33.77 1.66 -2.63
CA ILE A 57 33.87 2.40 -1.36
C ILE A 57 32.92 3.61 -1.34
N SER A 58 32.71 4.23 -2.51
CA SER A 58 31.75 5.31 -2.71
C SER A 58 30.68 4.87 -3.70
N ILE A 59 29.41 5.06 -3.34
CA ILE A 59 28.28 4.84 -4.23
C ILE A 59 28.21 6.02 -5.21
N ASP A 60 28.23 5.72 -6.50
CA ASP A 60 27.95 6.70 -7.55
C ASP A 60 26.43 6.83 -7.69
N GLU A 61 25.88 8.01 -7.41
CA GLU A 61 24.44 8.28 -7.47
C GLU A 61 23.87 8.12 -8.89
N ASP A 62 24.65 8.43 -9.94
CA ASP A 62 24.18 8.25 -11.32
C ASP A 62 24.04 6.75 -11.65
N GLU A 63 24.99 5.91 -11.19
CA GLU A 63 24.90 4.45 -11.34
C GLU A 63 23.77 3.86 -10.48
N ALA A 64 23.50 4.46 -9.32
CA ALA A 64 22.37 4.08 -8.46
C ALA A 64 21.03 4.41 -9.12
N ASP A 65 20.89 5.59 -9.72
CA ASP A 65 19.71 6.00 -10.50
C ASP A 65 19.49 5.12 -11.73
N GLU A 66 20.55 4.78 -12.48
CA GLU A 66 20.45 3.85 -13.61
C GLU A 66 19.95 2.48 -13.13
N LEU A 67 20.44 2.01 -11.99
CA LEU A 67 20.03 0.74 -11.41
C LEU A 67 18.59 0.77 -10.90
N ARG A 68 18.15 1.87 -10.28
CA ARG A 68 16.74 2.10 -9.92
C ARG A 68 15.87 1.96 -11.17
N TYR A 69 16.14 2.73 -12.21
CA TYR A 69 15.42 2.66 -13.49
C TYR A 69 15.31 1.21 -14.01
N VAL A 70 16.44 0.50 -14.06
CA VAL A 70 16.51 -0.88 -14.56
C VAL A 70 15.63 -1.83 -13.76
N TYR A 71 15.69 -1.78 -12.43
CA TYR A 71 14.83 -2.60 -11.58
C TYR A 71 13.36 -2.24 -11.76
N GLN A 72 12.99 -0.96 -11.87
CA GLN A 72 11.61 -0.57 -12.15
C GLN A 72 11.12 -1.14 -13.49
N ARG A 73 11.93 -1.07 -14.55
CA ARG A 73 11.61 -1.63 -15.87
C ARG A 73 11.41 -3.14 -15.85
N ILE A 74 12.33 -3.87 -15.23
CA ILE A 74 12.20 -5.33 -15.06
C ILE A 74 10.95 -5.65 -14.23
N GLY A 75 10.72 -4.89 -13.15
CA GLY A 75 9.58 -5.07 -12.27
C GLY A 75 8.24 -4.93 -13.01
N PHE A 76 8.07 -3.88 -13.81
CA PHE A 76 6.83 -3.68 -14.58
C PHE A 76 6.67 -4.71 -15.70
N GLN A 77 7.76 -5.20 -16.32
CA GLN A 77 7.68 -6.31 -17.26
C GLN A 77 7.22 -7.60 -16.56
N CYS A 78 7.83 -7.96 -15.43
CA CYS A 78 7.41 -9.10 -14.61
C CYS A 78 5.94 -8.97 -14.19
N PHE A 79 5.52 -7.77 -13.80
CA PHE A 79 4.15 -7.50 -13.37
C PHE A 79 3.15 -7.72 -14.52
N ALA A 80 3.46 -7.23 -15.73
CA ALA A 80 2.66 -7.46 -16.93
C ALA A 80 2.57 -8.96 -17.30
N GLU A 81 3.63 -9.72 -17.04
CA GLU A 81 3.68 -11.17 -17.27
C GLU A 81 3.19 -11.99 -16.05
N THR A 82 2.51 -11.37 -15.07
CA THR A 82 1.99 -12.00 -13.83
C THR A 82 3.02 -12.69 -12.94
N ARG A 83 4.30 -12.35 -13.12
CA ARG A 83 5.42 -12.80 -12.29
C ARG A 83 5.53 -11.92 -11.04
N PHE A 84 4.51 -12.01 -10.19
CA PHE A 84 4.32 -11.05 -9.08
C PHE A 84 5.45 -11.10 -8.05
N VAL A 85 6.05 -12.26 -7.81
CA VAL A 85 7.17 -12.39 -6.87
C VAL A 85 8.37 -11.58 -7.33
N GLU A 86 8.80 -11.77 -8.56
CA GLU A 86 9.93 -11.07 -9.16
C GLU A 86 9.62 -9.59 -9.35
N ALA A 87 8.40 -9.26 -9.75
CA ALA A 87 7.93 -7.88 -9.87
C ALA A 87 8.09 -7.11 -8.56
N MET A 88 7.56 -7.64 -7.45
CA MET A 88 7.60 -6.98 -6.14
C MET A 88 9.03 -6.85 -5.59
N ASN A 89 9.89 -7.84 -5.83
CA ASN A 89 11.31 -7.75 -5.47
C ASN A 89 12.02 -6.65 -6.27
N CYS A 90 11.77 -6.58 -7.58
CA CYS A 90 12.33 -5.52 -8.42
C CYS A 90 11.78 -4.14 -8.05
N PHE A 91 10.50 -4.02 -7.70
CA PHE A 91 9.93 -2.76 -7.22
C PHE A 91 10.57 -2.30 -5.91
N PHE A 92 10.85 -3.23 -5.00
CA PHE A 92 11.54 -2.91 -3.75
C PHE A 92 12.99 -2.45 -3.99
N ASP A 93 13.71 -3.18 -4.83
CA ASP A 93 15.12 -2.91 -5.19
C ASP A 93 15.28 -1.66 -6.06
N GLY A 94 14.26 -1.36 -6.88
CA GLY A 94 14.19 -0.17 -7.73
C GLY A 94 13.58 1.05 -7.05
N GLU A 95 13.28 0.96 -5.74
CA GLU A 95 12.71 2.04 -4.92
C GLU A 95 11.45 2.65 -5.55
N VAL A 96 10.58 1.82 -6.12
CA VAL A 96 9.30 2.26 -6.68
C VAL A 96 8.44 2.89 -5.61
N ASP A 97 7.80 4.02 -5.94
CA ASP A 97 6.74 4.59 -5.13
C ASP A 97 5.59 3.56 -5.00
N PRO A 98 5.28 3.07 -3.78
CA PRO A 98 4.26 2.05 -3.59
C PRO A 98 2.89 2.43 -4.15
N ARG A 99 2.58 3.73 -4.24
CA ARG A 99 1.30 4.22 -4.77
C ARG A 99 1.13 3.86 -6.25
N LEU A 100 2.21 3.75 -7.03
CA LEU A 100 2.18 3.28 -8.42
C LEU A 100 1.79 1.81 -8.51
N VAL A 101 2.24 0.99 -7.56
CA VAL A 101 1.87 -0.43 -7.53
C VAL A 101 0.41 -0.56 -7.07
N ILE A 102 0.04 0.18 -6.01
CA ILE A 102 -1.32 0.22 -5.46
C ILE A 102 -2.34 0.74 -6.47
N SER A 103 -1.96 1.59 -7.44
CA SER A 103 -2.89 2.10 -8.46
C SER A 103 -3.53 1.00 -9.30
N TYR A 104 -2.86 -0.16 -9.44
CA TYR A 104 -3.39 -1.34 -10.14
C TYR A 104 -4.35 -2.19 -9.28
N TYR A 105 -4.61 -1.81 -8.02
CA TYR A 105 -5.52 -2.50 -7.10
C TYR A 105 -6.70 -1.59 -6.73
N PRO A 106 -7.65 -1.33 -7.64
CA PRO A 106 -8.71 -0.35 -7.44
C PRO A 106 -9.55 -0.61 -6.18
N GLU A 107 -9.82 -1.87 -5.85
CA GLU A 107 -10.56 -2.27 -4.63
C GLU A 107 -9.82 -1.93 -3.33
N LEU A 108 -8.48 -2.03 -3.33
CA LEU A 108 -7.66 -1.69 -2.16
C LEU A 108 -7.38 -0.19 -2.09
N ARG A 109 -7.11 0.43 -3.24
CA ARG A 109 -6.90 1.87 -3.38
C ARG A 109 -8.11 2.69 -2.95
N GLY A 110 -9.31 2.26 -3.34
CA GLY A 110 -10.55 3.00 -3.09
C GLY A 110 -10.52 4.42 -3.66
N SER A 111 -10.94 5.40 -2.85
CA SER A 111 -11.02 6.82 -3.20
C SER A 111 -9.82 7.63 -2.75
N MET A 112 -8.75 6.99 -2.25
CA MET A 112 -7.56 7.68 -1.77
C MET A 112 -6.80 8.45 -2.85
N PHE A 113 -7.02 8.18 -4.15
CA PHE A 113 -6.36 8.91 -5.24
C PHE A 113 -7.38 9.80 -5.96
N THR A 114 -6.96 11.01 -6.28
CA THR A 114 -7.73 12.01 -7.02
C THR A 114 -7.15 12.22 -8.42
N SER A 115 -7.90 12.90 -9.31
CA SER A 115 -7.41 13.25 -10.66
C SER A 115 -6.21 14.18 -10.67
N ASP A 116 -5.97 14.88 -9.56
CA ASP A 116 -4.92 15.89 -9.43
C ASP A 116 -3.63 15.30 -8.85
N ASP A 117 -3.65 14.03 -8.42
CA ASP A 117 -2.48 13.35 -7.90
C ASP A 117 -1.52 12.97 -9.03
N SER A 118 -0.26 13.39 -8.89
CA SER A 118 0.84 12.99 -9.76
C SER A 118 1.93 12.27 -8.95
N MET A 119 2.56 11.29 -9.59
CA MET A 119 3.68 10.53 -9.03
C MET A 119 4.88 10.68 -9.95
N ASP A 120 6.07 10.83 -9.36
CA ASP A 120 7.30 10.94 -10.13
C ASP A 120 7.73 9.55 -10.61
N VAL A 121 7.88 9.42 -11.93
CA VAL A 121 8.27 8.18 -12.59
C VAL A 121 9.30 8.52 -13.65
N PHE A 122 10.31 7.67 -13.82
CA PHE A 122 11.20 7.80 -14.97
C PHE A 122 10.39 7.71 -16.27
N ALA A 123 10.61 8.64 -17.21
CA ALA A 123 9.83 8.69 -18.45
C ALA A 123 9.81 7.34 -19.22
N GLY A 124 10.96 6.68 -19.35
CA GLY A 124 11.05 5.36 -20.00
C GLY A 124 10.37 4.22 -19.24
N VAL A 125 10.22 4.35 -17.91
CA VAL A 125 9.40 3.44 -17.11
C VAL A 125 7.93 3.69 -17.40
N ALA A 126 7.48 4.94 -17.34
CA ALA A 126 6.09 5.32 -17.59
C ALA A 126 5.59 4.88 -18.98
N GLU A 127 6.42 5.01 -20.03
CA GLU A 127 6.12 4.55 -21.40
C GLU A 127 5.89 3.04 -21.53
N ARG A 128 6.40 2.25 -20.57
CA ARG A 128 6.42 0.79 -20.61
C ARG A 128 5.68 0.15 -19.44
N MET A 129 4.93 0.94 -18.67
CA MET A 129 4.01 0.43 -17.65
C MET A 129 2.84 -0.33 -18.33
N PRO A 130 2.27 -1.35 -17.67
CA PRO A 130 1.07 -2.02 -18.18
C PRO A 130 -0.05 -1.03 -18.49
N LEU A 131 -0.71 -1.22 -19.63
CA LEU A 131 -1.83 -0.39 -20.10
C LEU A 131 -3.15 -0.77 -19.43
N GLU A 132 -3.20 -1.96 -18.85
CA GLU A 132 -4.33 -2.46 -18.07
C GLU A 132 -4.61 -1.57 -16.86
N ALA A 133 -5.89 -1.37 -16.55
CA ALA A 133 -6.30 -0.52 -15.44
C ALA A 133 -6.20 -1.22 -14.06
N SER A 134 -6.04 -2.54 -14.04
CA SER A 134 -6.04 -3.33 -12.80
C SER A 134 -5.26 -4.63 -12.91
N VAL A 135 -4.85 -5.19 -11.77
CA VAL A 135 -4.27 -6.53 -11.69
C VAL A 135 -5.21 -7.60 -12.23
N GLU A 136 -6.52 -7.46 -11.99
CA GLU A 136 -7.51 -8.38 -12.56
C GLU A 136 -7.46 -8.34 -14.10
N ASP A 137 -7.32 -7.17 -14.71
CA ASP A 137 -7.19 -7.03 -16.16
C ASP A 137 -5.85 -7.59 -16.68
N ILE A 138 -4.74 -7.36 -15.96
CA ILE A 138 -3.43 -7.94 -16.29
C ILE A 138 -3.52 -9.47 -16.28
N VAL A 139 -4.06 -10.04 -15.19
CA VAL A 139 -4.26 -11.48 -15.03
C VAL A 139 -5.22 -12.03 -16.07
N ARG A 140 -6.25 -11.27 -16.46
CA ARG A 140 -7.17 -11.66 -17.54
C ARG A 140 -6.48 -11.74 -18.90
N ASN A 141 -5.51 -10.86 -19.15
CA ASN A 141 -4.78 -10.78 -20.40
C ASN A 141 -3.55 -11.70 -20.46
N TYR A 142 -3.19 -12.36 -19.36
CA TYR A 142 -2.02 -13.26 -19.22
C TYR A 142 -1.96 -14.44 -20.22
N SER A 143 -3.06 -14.76 -20.92
CA SER A 143 -3.01 -15.71 -22.04
C SER A 143 -4.13 -15.48 -23.05
N PRO A 144 -3.90 -14.67 -24.09
CA PRO A 144 -4.85 -14.51 -25.18
C PRO A 144 -4.93 -15.75 -26.08
N HIS A 145 -3.97 -16.68 -25.97
CA HIS A 145 -3.83 -17.87 -26.84
C HIS A 145 -4.36 -19.18 -26.24
N LEU A 146 -4.94 -19.15 -25.04
CA LEU A 146 -5.63 -20.32 -24.48
C LEU A 146 -7.03 -20.44 -25.11
N SER A 147 -7.18 -21.35 -26.07
CA SER A 147 -8.49 -21.83 -26.53
C SER A 147 -9.03 -22.90 -25.55
N PRO A 148 -10.33 -22.90 -25.21
CA PRO A 148 -11.37 -22.00 -25.66
C PRO A 148 -11.42 -20.71 -24.83
N ASN A 149 -11.98 -19.64 -25.42
CA ASN A 149 -12.27 -18.33 -24.82
C ASN A 149 -12.06 -18.28 -23.29
N THR A 150 -10.92 -17.73 -22.87
CA THR A 150 -10.56 -17.50 -21.45
C THR A 150 -11.58 -16.65 -20.69
N ARG A 151 -12.56 -16.06 -21.38
CA ARG A 151 -13.68 -15.31 -20.80
C ARG A 151 -14.67 -16.17 -20.01
N SER A 152 -14.83 -17.47 -20.31
CA SER A 152 -15.93 -18.27 -19.73
C SER A 152 -15.59 -19.70 -19.34
N ALA A 153 -14.35 -20.16 -19.57
CA ALA A 153 -13.95 -21.51 -19.20
C ALA A 153 -13.72 -21.60 -17.66
N PRO A 154 -14.35 -22.56 -16.94
CA PRO A 154 -14.21 -22.68 -15.48
C PRO A 154 -12.76 -22.78 -15.00
N SER A 155 -11.90 -23.51 -15.73
CA SER A 155 -10.47 -23.66 -15.42
C SER A 155 -9.71 -22.33 -15.46
N THR A 156 -10.13 -21.38 -16.31
CA THR A 156 -9.52 -20.05 -16.35
C THR A 156 -9.98 -19.17 -15.20
N ALA A 157 -11.18 -19.40 -14.64
CA ALA A 157 -11.66 -18.66 -13.48
C ALA A 157 -10.91 -19.06 -12.19
N GLU A 158 -10.59 -20.34 -12.02
CA GLU A 158 -9.78 -20.82 -10.90
C GLU A 158 -8.35 -20.28 -10.98
N LEU A 159 -7.71 -20.35 -12.15
CA LEU A 159 -6.38 -19.78 -12.35
C LEU A 159 -6.35 -18.27 -12.08
N ARG A 160 -7.35 -17.51 -12.55
CA ARG A 160 -7.45 -16.07 -12.25
C ARG A 160 -7.52 -15.82 -10.75
N LYS A 161 -8.37 -16.56 -10.03
CA LYS A 161 -8.48 -16.44 -8.56
C LYS A 161 -7.15 -16.72 -7.87
N ILE A 162 -6.42 -17.75 -8.30
CA ILE A 162 -5.11 -18.10 -7.75
C ILE A 162 -4.11 -16.96 -8.00
N LEU A 163 -4.02 -16.47 -9.23
CA LEU A 163 -3.08 -15.39 -9.59
C LEU A 163 -3.39 -14.07 -8.89
N VAL A 164 -4.67 -13.73 -8.73
CA VAL A 164 -5.08 -12.52 -7.99
C VAL A 164 -4.81 -12.67 -6.50
N ALA A 165 -5.08 -13.85 -5.92
CA ALA A 165 -4.73 -14.14 -4.53
C ALA A 165 -3.22 -14.05 -4.31
N GLU A 166 -2.41 -14.61 -5.22
CA GLU A 166 -0.96 -14.50 -5.19
C GLU A 166 -0.52 -13.02 -5.31
N ALA A 167 -1.09 -12.26 -6.24
CA ALA A 167 -0.78 -10.84 -6.41
C ALA A 167 -1.06 -10.02 -5.15
N ASN A 168 -2.15 -10.31 -4.44
CA ASN A 168 -2.49 -9.65 -3.17
C ASN A 168 -1.52 -10.04 -2.05
N GLU A 169 -1.15 -11.33 -1.96
CA GLU A 169 -0.16 -11.81 -0.99
C GLU A 169 1.21 -11.16 -1.22
N LYS A 170 1.65 -11.05 -2.49
CA LYS A 170 2.94 -10.42 -2.82
C LYS A 170 2.90 -8.90 -2.63
N LEU A 171 1.77 -8.25 -2.88
CA LEU A 171 1.57 -6.84 -2.53
C LEU A 171 1.70 -6.63 -1.01
N GLU A 172 1.06 -7.46 -0.18
CA GLU A 172 1.17 -7.38 1.27
C GLU A 172 2.64 -7.45 1.73
N LEU A 173 3.40 -8.43 1.22
CA LEU A 173 4.82 -8.58 1.55
C LEU A 173 5.66 -7.39 1.09
N PHE A 174 5.38 -6.85 -0.11
CA PHE A 174 6.06 -5.66 -0.60
C PHE A 174 5.82 -4.45 0.29
N LEU A 175 4.56 -4.17 0.63
CA LEU A 175 4.18 -3.00 1.43
C LEU A 175 4.69 -3.08 2.86
N THR A 176 4.62 -4.25 3.48
CA THR A 176 5.16 -4.46 4.85
C THR A 176 6.68 -4.29 4.89
N ARG A 177 7.41 -4.81 3.89
CA ARG A 177 8.86 -4.59 3.74
C ARG A 177 9.18 -3.12 3.48
N TRP A 178 8.42 -2.45 2.62
CA TRP A 178 8.60 -1.03 2.33
C TRP A 178 8.40 -0.19 3.60
N ARG A 179 7.33 -0.45 4.35
CA ARG A 179 7.03 0.24 5.62
C ARG A 179 8.11 0.01 6.67
N ALA A 180 8.64 -1.21 6.78
CA ALA A 180 9.74 -1.51 7.68
C ALA A 180 11.02 -0.73 7.31
N ARG A 181 11.36 -0.63 6.02
CA ARG A 181 12.47 0.19 5.52
C ARG A 181 12.26 1.68 5.83
N TRP A 182 11.07 2.21 5.53
CA TRP A 182 10.68 3.60 5.80
C TRP A 182 10.88 3.99 7.27
N LYS A 183 10.54 3.10 8.21
CA LYS A 183 10.78 3.31 9.65
C LYS A 183 12.25 3.40 10.02
N VAL A 184 13.10 2.53 9.46
CA VAL A 184 14.54 2.49 9.73
C VAL A 184 15.23 3.74 9.18
N GLU A 185 14.77 4.24 8.04
CA GLU A 185 15.34 5.38 7.34
C GLU A 185 14.84 6.74 7.84
N GLY A 186 14.00 6.77 8.89
CA GLY A 186 13.60 8.00 9.57
C GLY A 186 12.55 8.84 8.84
N GLY A 187 11.79 8.23 7.93
CA GLY A 187 10.57 8.82 7.36
C GLY A 187 10.75 9.85 6.24
N ASP A 188 11.94 10.44 6.08
CA ASP A 188 12.23 11.48 5.09
C ASP A 188 12.99 10.97 3.83
N VAL A 189 13.51 9.74 3.85
CA VAL A 189 14.55 9.29 2.88
C VAL A 189 14.09 8.18 1.93
N ALA A 190 12.96 7.52 2.19
CA ALA A 190 12.49 6.40 1.36
C ALA A 190 11.72 6.88 0.10
N GLY A 191 12.46 7.46 -0.83
CA GLY A 191 12.03 7.87 -2.16
C GLY A 191 13.22 8.50 -2.87
N GLY A 192 14.01 7.66 -3.55
CA GLY A 192 15.17 8.11 -4.32
C GLY A 192 14.79 9.27 -5.25
N SER A 193 15.63 10.31 -5.20
CA SER A 193 15.59 11.57 -5.93
C SER A 193 14.86 12.75 -5.26
N THR A 194 15.70 13.52 -4.58
CA THR A 194 15.62 14.96 -4.34
C THR A 194 14.58 15.74 -5.16
N ASN A 195 13.68 16.42 -4.44
CA ASN A 195 12.82 17.50 -4.88
C ASN A 195 11.63 17.14 -5.80
N THR A 196 10.44 17.39 -5.23
CA THR A 196 9.20 17.85 -5.89
C THR A 196 8.39 16.84 -6.71
N SER A 197 7.44 16.20 -6.01
CA SER A 197 6.01 16.30 -6.37
C SER A 197 5.14 16.32 -5.12
N ARG A 198 4.35 17.39 -4.98
CA ARG A 198 3.26 17.54 -4.01
C ARG A 198 2.11 16.61 -4.42
N SER A 199 2.23 15.30 -4.25
CA SER A 199 1.00 14.51 -4.17
C SER A 199 0.28 14.94 -2.89
N ALA A 200 -1.02 15.21 -3.01
CA ALA A 200 -1.84 15.68 -1.90
C ALA A 200 -1.97 14.60 -0.80
N VAL A 201 -1.70 13.35 -1.15
CA VAL A 201 -1.91 12.17 -0.32
C VAL A 201 -0.56 11.60 0.15
N PRO A 202 -0.30 11.56 1.47
CA PRO A 202 0.91 10.98 2.02
C PRO A 202 1.06 9.52 1.59
N CYS A 203 2.23 9.13 1.06
CA CYS A 203 2.50 7.74 0.66
C CYS A 203 2.28 6.76 1.82
N LEU A 204 2.65 7.16 3.04
CA LEU A 204 2.47 6.34 4.22
C LEU A 204 0.99 6.07 4.54
N GLU A 205 0.10 7.07 4.38
CA GLU A 205 -1.34 6.89 4.58
C GLU A 205 -1.91 5.83 3.63
N VAL A 206 -1.53 5.88 2.35
CA VAL A 206 -1.96 4.90 1.35
C VAL A 206 -1.45 3.51 1.72
N VAL A 207 -0.16 3.39 2.05
CA VAL A 207 0.47 2.12 2.39
C VAL A 207 -0.17 1.50 3.65
N ASP A 208 -0.29 2.27 4.73
CA ASP A 208 -0.88 1.81 5.99
C ASP A 208 -2.34 1.38 5.80
N THR A 209 -3.11 2.17 5.04
CA THR A 209 -4.51 1.84 4.76
C THR A 209 -4.64 0.57 3.95
N VAL A 210 -3.81 0.37 2.91
CA VAL A 210 -3.86 -0.86 2.09
C VAL A 210 -3.40 -2.08 2.88
N ILE A 211 -2.35 -1.99 3.69
CA ILE A 211 -1.93 -3.09 4.58
C ILE A 211 -3.08 -3.46 5.53
N ALA A 212 -3.72 -2.47 6.15
CA ALA A 212 -4.82 -2.70 7.07
C ALA A 212 -6.04 -3.32 6.37
N LYS A 213 -6.36 -2.90 5.13
CA LYS A 213 -7.40 -3.54 4.30
C LYS A 213 -7.07 -5.00 3.99
N LEU A 214 -5.82 -5.30 3.63
CA LEU A 214 -5.37 -6.67 3.36
C LEU A 214 -5.46 -7.54 4.61
N TYR A 215 -5.05 -7.04 5.77
CA TYR A 215 -5.20 -7.78 7.03
C TYR A 215 -6.66 -8.01 7.42
N ALA A 216 -7.50 -6.99 7.26
CA ALA A 216 -8.92 -7.10 7.51
C ALA A 216 -9.61 -8.14 6.62
N GLN A 217 -9.28 -8.15 5.32
CA GLN A 217 -9.86 -9.08 4.33
C GLN A 217 -9.42 -10.54 4.53
N HIS A 218 -8.18 -10.77 4.97
CA HIS A 218 -7.65 -12.12 5.20
C HIS A 218 -7.77 -12.57 6.67
N GLU A 219 -8.57 -11.87 7.47
CA GLU A 219 -8.81 -12.18 8.89
C GLU A 219 -7.52 -12.30 9.73
N LYS A 220 -6.49 -11.52 9.37
CA LYS A 220 -5.20 -11.41 10.07
C LYS A 220 -5.33 -10.43 11.24
N THR A 221 -6.20 -10.77 12.20
CA THR A 221 -6.61 -9.86 13.29
C THR A 221 -5.44 -9.45 14.18
N GLN A 222 -4.52 -10.37 14.48
CA GLN A 222 -3.36 -10.07 15.33
C GLN A 222 -2.40 -9.10 14.65
N GLU A 223 -2.13 -9.29 13.36
CA GLU A 223 -1.30 -8.40 12.54
C GLU A 223 -1.94 -7.02 12.40
N LEU A 224 -3.28 -6.97 12.27
CA LEU A 224 -4.03 -5.72 12.26
C LEU A 224 -3.91 -4.96 13.58
N TYR A 225 -4.05 -5.63 14.72
CA TYR A 225 -3.86 -4.99 16.03
C TYR A 225 -2.41 -4.54 16.25
N ASN A 226 -1.44 -5.36 15.83
CA ASN A 226 -0.03 -4.96 15.87
C ASN A 226 0.23 -3.71 15.04
N LEU A 227 -0.38 -3.59 13.86
CA LEU A 227 -0.30 -2.38 13.06
C LEU A 227 -0.87 -1.16 13.79
N PHE A 228 -1.99 -1.31 14.50
CA PHE A 228 -2.63 -0.23 15.28
C PHE A 228 -1.85 0.21 16.52
N HIS A 229 -1.04 -0.67 17.09
CA HIS A 229 -0.16 -0.31 18.20
C HIS A 229 1.09 0.47 17.77
N GLU A 230 1.38 0.51 16.48
CA GLU A 230 2.48 1.29 15.92
C GLU A 230 1.99 2.63 15.36
N PRO A 231 2.86 3.65 15.23
CA PRO A 231 2.49 4.90 14.56
C PRO A 231 2.03 4.64 13.12
N HIS A 232 0.82 5.08 12.78
CA HIS A 232 0.24 4.85 11.46
C HIS A 232 -0.65 6.01 10.97
N GLN A 233 -0.84 6.08 9.66
CA GLN A 233 -1.66 7.10 8.99
C GLN A 233 -2.88 6.49 8.28
N ILE A 234 -3.57 5.55 8.91
CA ILE A 234 -4.73 4.86 8.31
C ILE A 234 -5.91 5.80 8.09
N SER A 235 -6.47 5.75 6.88
CA SER A 235 -7.70 6.43 6.49
C SER A 235 -8.94 5.66 6.95
N VAL A 236 -9.65 6.19 7.95
CA VAL A 236 -10.81 5.52 8.57
C VAL A 236 -11.96 5.34 7.57
N SER A 237 -12.23 6.34 6.73
CA SER A 237 -13.32 6.29 5.74
C SER A 237 -13.17 5.16 4.74
N GLU A 238 -11.93 4.73 4.47
CA GLU A 238 -11.61 3.68 3.51
C GLU A 238 -11.70 2.28 4.12
N ILE A 239 -11.33 2.12 5.39
CA ILE A 239 -11.28 0.81 6.05
C ILE A 239 -12.57 0.45 6.79
N GLU A 240 -13.33 1.44 7.27
CA GLU A 240 -14.56 1.25 8.03
C GLU A 240 -15.58 0.34 7.31
N PRO A 241 -15.87 0.49 5.99
CA PRO A 241 -16.82 -0.38 5.30
C PRO A 241 -16.38 -1.85 5.26
N ILE A 242 -15.07 -2.09 5.22
CA ILE A 242 -14.49 -3.44 5.15
C ILE A 242 -14.59 -4.11 6.52
N MET A 243 -14.22 -3.41 7.59
CA MET A 243 -14.34 -3.93 8.96
C MET A 243 -15.78 -4.24 9.34
N LYS A 244 -16.73 -3.37 8.99
CA LYS A 244 -18.16 -3.60 9.23
C LYS A 244 -18.66 -4.84 8.49
N ARG A 245 -18.23 -5.03 7.23
CA ARG A 245 -18.61 -6.21 6.44
C ARG A 245 -18.04 -7.50 7.03
N ASN A 246 -16.83 -7.45 7.57
CA ASN A 246 -16.13 -8.60 8.12
C ASN A 246 -16.43 -8.84 9.62
N GLY A 247 -17.25 -7.98 10.25
CA GLY A 247 -17.59 -8.11 11.67
C GLY A 247 -16.43 -7.78 12.64
N GLN A 248 -15.41 -7.04 12.20
CA GLN A 248 -14.23 -6.68 12.98
C GLN A 248 -14.48 -5.38 13.75
N TYR A 249 -15.41 -5.40 14.70
CA TYR A 249 -15.88 -4.21 15.41
C TYR A 249 -14.88 -3.70 16.45
N ASN A 250 -14.11 -4.59 17.10
CA ASN A 250 -13.06 -4.19 18.04
C ASN A 250 -11.96 -3.40 17.34
N ALA A 251 -11.55 -3.83 16.16
CA ALA A 251 -10.61 -3.11 15.31
C ALA A 251 -11.13 -1.70 14.96
N LEU A 252 -12.42 -1.58 14.66
CA LEU A 252 -13.07 -0.32 14.38
C LEU A 252 -13.10 0.60 15.63
N CYS A 253 -13.39 0.03 16.81
CA CYS A 253 -13.34 0.75 18.07
C CYS A 253 -11.95 1.32 18.37
N MET A 254 -10.88 0.55 18.10
CA MET A 254 -9.50 1.02 18.27
C MET A 254 -9.22 2.25 17.40
N LEU A 255 -9.58 2.21 16.12
CA LEU A 255 -9.40 3.33 15.19
C LEU A 255 -10.20 4.57 15.59
N TYR A 256 -11.47 4.41 15.97
CA TYR A 256 -12.29 5.54 16.41
C TYR A 256 -11.75 6.17 17.69
N THR A 257 -11.26 5.36 18.63
CA THR A 257 -10.66 5.85 19.87
C THR A 257 -9.42 6.69 19.57
N GLU A 258 -8.53 6.23 18.69
CA GLU A 258 -7.32 6.95 18.33
C GLU A 258 -7.62 8.26 17.56
N LYS A 259 -8.59 8.25 16.65
CA LYS A 259 -8.98 9.45 15.89
C LYS A 259 -9.91 10.39 16.67
N GLY A 260 -10.30 10.04 17.90
CA GLY A 260 -11.22 10.83 18.72
C GLY A 260 -12.64 10.92 18.15
N GLN A 261 -13.06 9.92 17.37
CA GLN A 261 -14.39 9.82 16.77
C GLN A 261 -15.40 9.22 17.76
N ASP A 262 -15.61 9.93 18.87
CA ASP A 262 -16.37 9.44 20.03
C ASP A 262 -17.83 9.11 19.66
N THR A 263 -18.45 9.88 18.76
CA THR A 263 -19.83 9.62 18.29
C THR A 263 -19.96 8.26 17.63
N GLN A 264 -19.07 7.95 16.69
CA GLN A 264 -19.08 6.70 15.95
C GLN A 264 -18.75 5.51 16.86
N LEU A 265 -17.83 5.70 17.80
CA LEU A 265 -17.49 4.70 18.81
C LEU A 265 -18.68 4.32 19.69
N LEU A 266 -19.41 5.32 20.19
CA LEU A 266 -20.61 5.10 21.01
C LEU A 266 -21.71 4.38 20.20
N GLU A 267 -21.86 4.71 18.91
CA GLU A 267 -22.78 4.00 18.02
C GLU A 267 -22.42 2.52 17.82
N VAL A 268 -21.13 2.19 17.71
CA VAL A 268 -20.67 0.80 17.60
C VAL A 268 -21.01 0.03 18.88
N TRP A 269 -20.66 0.58 20.06
CA TRP A 269 -21.00 -0.06 21.34
C TRP A 269 -22.50 -0.20 21.55
N ALA A 270 -23.30 0.79 21.14
CA ALA A 270 -24.75 0.71 21.24
C ALA A 270 -25.31 -0.49 20.45
N LYS A 271 -24.82 -0.70 19.21
CA LYS A 271 -25.23 -1.83 18.37
C LYS A 271 -24.77 -3.18 18.93
N LEU A 272 -23.61 -3.23 19.56
CA LEU A 272 -23.11 -4.42 20.26
C LEU A 272 -23.99 -4.76 21.48
N ILE A 273 -24.38 -3.75 22.27
CA ILE A 273 -25.25 -3.92 23.44
C ILE A 273 -26.67 -4.33 23.02
N ASP A 274 -27.18 -3.78 21.92
CA ASP A 274 -28.47 -4.14 21.34
C ASP A 274 -28.50 -5.54 20.72
N GLY A 275 -27.33 -6.18 20.59
CA GLY A 275 -27.17 -7.49 19.97
C GLY A 275 -27.34 -7.48 18.45
N GLU A 276 -27.34 -6.30 17.82
CA GLU A 276 -27.31 -6.17 16.36
C GLU A 276 -25.96 -6.64 15.80
N TRP A 277 -24.88 -6.37 16.55
CA TRP A 277 -23.51 -6.76 16.25
C TRP A 277 -22.94 -7.63 17.36
N THR A 278 -21.97 -8.49 17.01
CA THR A 278 -21.26 -9.35 17.96
C THR A 278 -19.78 -9.37 17.63
N ASP A 279 -18.93 -9.24 18.65
CA ASP A 279 -17.48 -9.32 18.54
C ASP A 279 -16.93 -9.99 19.81
N GLU A 280 -16.16 -11.07 19.66
CA GLU A 280 -15.63 -11.85 20.79
C GLU A 280 -14.55 -11.11 21.58
N ASP A 281 -13.87 -10.15 20.94
CA ASP A 281 -12.83 -9.35 21.58
C ASP A 281 -13.42 -8.28 22.52
N ILE A 282 -14.70 -7.94 22.37
CA ILE A 282 -15.39 -6.91 23.16
C ILE A 282 -16.25 -7.57 24.26
N LYS A 283 -15.75 -7.53 25.50
CA LYS A 283 -16.39 -8.24 26.63
C LYS A 283 -17.49 -7.46 27.34
N ASP A 284 -17.31 -6.15 27.56
CA ASP A 284 -18.27 -5.32 28.30
C ASP A 284 -18.40 -3.92 27.66
N PRO A 285 -19.06 -3.83 26.48
CA PRO A 285 -19.19 -2.57 25.76
C PRO A 285 -19.95 -1.50 26.55
N LEU A 286 -20.82 -1.89 27.50
CA LEU A 286 -21.57 -0.95 28.33
C LEU A 286 -20.66 -0.25 29.34
N SER A 287 -19.75 -0.99 29.98
CA SER A 287 -18.78 -0.40 30.90
C SER A 287 -17.80 0.52 30.17
N ASP A 288 -17.32 0.11 28.98
CA ASP A 288 -16.44 0.94 28.15
C ASP A 288 -17.11 2.24 27.71
N MET A 289 -18.39 2.16 27.34
CA MET A 289 -19.23 3.31 26.99
C MET A 289 -19.38 4.30 28.16
N ILE A 290 -19.67 3.82 29.38
CA ILE A 290 -19.77 4.66 30.57
C ILE A 290 -18.43 5.32 30.90
N LYS A 291 -17.32 4.57 30.78
CA LYS A 291 -15.98 5.08 31.01
C LYS A 291 -15.65 6.22 30.06
N LEU A 292 -15.88 6.07 28.76
CA LEU A 292 -15.64 7.12 27.76
C LEU A 292 -16.45 8.40 28.05
N LEU A 293 -17.77 8.25 28.33
CA LEU A 293 -18.64 9.39 28.65
C LEU A 293 -18.18 10.12 29.92
N THR A 294 -17.66 9.39 30.90
CA THR A 294 -17.13 9.94 32.15
C THR A 294 -15.82 10.69 31.95
N GLU A 295 -14.94 10.17 31.10
CA GLU A 295 -13.64 10.78 30.78
C GLU A 295 -13.80 12.05 29.92
N LYS A 296 -14.64 12.01 28.88
CA LYS A 296 -14.81 13.14 27.94
C LYS A 296 -15.64 14.28 28.51
N ARG A 297 -16.60 13.99 29.40
CA ARG A 297 -17.51 14.97 30.03
C ARG A 297 -18.25 15.86 29.02
N ASP A 298 -18.49 15.38 27.81
CA ASP A 298 -19.25 16.10 26.80
C ASP A 298 -20.74 16.08 27.18
N ARG A 299 -21.27 17.23 27.56
CA ARG A 299 -22.66 17.38 28.01
C ARG A 299 -23.68 16.88 27.00
N THR A 300 -23.42 17.05 25.71
CA THR A 300 -24.35 16.66 24.64
C THR A 300 -24.39 15.15 24.48
N LEU A 301 -23.21 14.51 24.41
CA LEU A 301 -23.07 13.06 24.32
C LEU A 301 -23.60 12.39 25.59
N THR A 302 -23.25 12.91 26.76
CA THR A 302 -23.71 12.39 28.05
C THR A 302 -25.23 12.43 28.19
N GLN A 303 -25.90 13.52 27.77
CA GLN A 303 -27.36 13.59 27.83
C GLN A 303 -28.02 12.58 26.88
N HIS A 304 -27.54 12.51 25.63
CA HIS A 304 -28.10 11.60 24.63
C HIS A 304 -27.93 10.13 25.06
N TRP A 305 -26.70 9.75 25.36
CA TRP A 305 -26.33 8.38 25.67
C TRP A 305 -26.68 7.98 27.10
N GLY A 306 -26.69 8.90 28.06
CA GLY A 306 -27.15 8.65 29.43
C GLY A 306 -28.63 8.28 29.50
N LEU A 307 -29.48 8.96 28.71
CA LEU A 307 -30.88 8.56 28.55
C LEU A 307 -31.02 7.20 27.89
N TRP A 308 -30.19 6.90 26.89
CA TRP A 308 -30.18 5.62 26.20
C TRP A 308 -29.76 4.45 27.11
N ILE A 309 -28.73 4.64 27.94
CA ILE A 309 -28.25 3.63 28.91
C ILE A 309 -29.32 3.35 29.96
N THR A 310 -29.95 4.39 30.52
CA THR A 310 -30.95 4.24 31.60
C THR A 310 -32.16 3.41 31.19
N LYS A 311 -32.50 3.39 29.89
CA LYS A 311 -33.58 2.54 29.36
C LYS A 311 -33.24 1.05 29.33
N ARG A 312 -31.94 0.69 29.34
CA ARG A 312 -31.45 -0.69 29.22
C ARG A 312 -30.93 -1.24 30.53
N ASP A 313 -30.18 -0.42 31.25
CA ASP A 313 -29.68 -0.71 32.58
C ASP A 313 -30.00 0.49 33.49
N ALA A 314 -31.10 0.37 34.23
CA ALA A 314 -31.60 1.43 35.09
C ALA A 314 -30.62 1.74 36.22
N GLU A 315 -29.89 0.75 36.74
CA GLU A 315 -28.98 0.92 37.88
C GLU A 315 -27.68 1.60 37.46
N ARG A 316 -27.04 1.12 36.38
CA ARG A 316 -25.83 1.75 35.81
C ARG A 316 -26.14 3.09 35.14
N GLY A 317 -27.30 3.23 34.52
CA GLY A 317 -27.75 4.48 33.90
C GLY A 317 -28.06 5.59 34.91
N LEU A 318 -28.64 5.23 36.07
CA LEU A 318 -28.83 6.18 37.17
C LEU A 318 -27.50 6.56 37.83
N GLN A 319 -26.57 5.62 38.05
CA GLN A 319 -25.23 5.94 38.55
C GLN A 319 -24.44 6.85 37.60
N ALA A 320 -24.46 6.55 36.30
CA ALA A 320 -23.83 7.40 35.29
C ALA A 320 -24.48 8.80 35.25
N ASN A 321 -25.81 8.90 35.22
CA ASN A 321 -26.48 10.20 35.22
C ASN A 321 -26.26 10.98 36.51
N ILE A 322 -26.30 10.35 37.69
CA ILE A 322 -26.05 11.02 38.96
C ILE A 322 -24.60 11.51 38.99
N PHE A 323 -23.61 10.68 38.64
CA PHE A 323 -22.20 11.07 38.63
C PHE A 323 -21.89 12.19 37.62
N LEU A 324 -22.53 12.15 36.45
CA LEU A 324 -22.32 13.11 35.37
C LEU A 324 -23.08 14.44 35.58
N LEU A 325 -24.21 14.43 36.30
CA LEU A 325 -24.99 15.63 36.62
C LEU A 325 -24.58 16.30 37.95
N SER A 326 -23.90 15.59 38.85
CA SER A 326 -23.47 16.12 40.16
C SER A 326 -22.08 16.77 40.16
N ASN A 327 -21.31 16.67 39.07
CA ASN A 327 -20.06 17.38 38.88
C ASN A 327 -20.09 18.30 37.64
N PRO A 328 -20.78 19.46 37.70
CA PRO A 328 -20.63 20.48 36.67
C PRO A 328 -19.20 21.03 36.75
N SER A 329 -18.45 20.97 35.64
CA SER A 329 -17.15 21.62 35.51
C SER A 329 -17.28 23.12 35.84
N HIS A 330 -16.38 23.61 36.68
CA HIS A 330 -16.03 25.03 36.75
C HIS A 330 -15.19 25.44 35.55
#